data_AF-A0A9J6PZK8-F1
#
_entry.id   AF-A0A9J6PZK8-F1
#
_cell.length_a   1.000
_cell.length_b   1.000
_cell.length_c   1.000
_cell.angle_alpha   90.00
_cell.angle_beta   90.00
_cell.angle_gamma   90.00
#
_symmetry.space_group_name_H-M   'P 1'
#
loop_
_entity.id
_entity.type
_entity.pdbx_description
1 polymer ?
#
loop_
_entity_poly.entity_id
_entity_poly.type
_entity_poly.pdbx_seq_one_letter_code
_entity_poly.pdbx_strand_id
1 'polypeptide(L)'
;MLLEFELWLKENTNYNVVINKNELSDSLVIDIDDDNNIARFTAWDDNSCMLEIIDIDNDGYIINERYDISNLQELTDLFNKFKKLLK
;
A
#
# COMPACT_ATOMS: atom_id res chain seq x y z
N MET A 1 0.71 -4.20 14.36
CA MET A 1 0.70 -3.23 13.24
C MET A 1 -0.08 -3.71 12.02
N LEU A 2 0.32 -4.77 11.30
CA LEU A 2 -0.42 -5.21 10.08
C LEU A 2 -1.92 -5.48 10.32
N LEU A 3 -2.26 -6.20 11.39
CA LEU A 3 -3.66 -6.46 11.75
C LEU A 3 -4.44 -5.17 12.06
N GLU A 4 -3.82 -4.24 12.79
CA GLU A 4 -4.44 -2.95 13.10
C GLU A 4 -4.65 -2.11 11.83
N PHE A 5 -3.69 -2.16 10.92
CA PHE A 5 -3.79 -1.50 9.63
C PHE A 5 -4.86 -2.11 8.73
N GLU A 6 -4.99 -3.44 8.71
CA GLU A 6 -6.08 -4.14 8.02
C GLU A 6 -7.46 -3.70 8.54
N LEU A 7 -7.64 -3.63 9.87
CA LEU A 7 -8.87 -3.15 10.48
C LEU A 7 -9.14 -1.69 10.11
N TRP A 8 -8.12 -0.83 10.20
CA TRP A 8 -8.23 0.57 9.80
C TRP A 8 -8.64 0.71 8.32
N LEU A 9 -8.05 -0.07 7.41
CA LEU A 9 -8.38 -0.04 5.99
C LEU A 9 -9.84 -0.45 5.74
N LYS A 10 -10.34 -1.47 6.44
CA LYS A 10 -11.73 -1.94 6.35
C LYS A 10 -12.73 -0.90 6.86
N GLU A 11 -12.35 -0.09 7.84
CA GLU A 11 -13.21 0.95 8.41
C GLU A 11 -13.20 2.26 7.59
N ASN A 12 -12.10 2.56 6.90
CA ASN A 12 -11.87 3.88 6.30
C ASN A 12 -11.81 3.86 4.75
N THR A 13 -11.84 2.69 4.12
CA THR A 13 -11.70 2.56 2.67
C THR A 13 -12.55 1.42 2.12
N ASN A 14 -12.72 1.41 0.79
CA ASN A 14 -13.35 0.32 0.07
C ASN A 14 -12.35 -0.45 -0.81
N TYR A 15 -11.04 -0.32 -0.54
CA TYR A 15 -10.03 -1.05 -1.31
C TYR A 15 -10.12 -2.54 -1.03
N ASN A 16 -9.87 -3.34 -2.08
CA ASN A 16 -9.71 -4.77 -1.90
C ASN A 16 -8.35 -5.04 -1.26
N VAL A 17 -8.36 -5.61 -0.06
CA VAL A 17 -7.16 -5.91 0.72
C VAL A 17 -6.89 -7.41 0.64
N VAL A 18 -5.71 -7.78 0.16
CA VAL A 18 -5.23 -9.17 0.13
C VAL A 18 -4.22 -9.37 1.25
N ILE A 19 -4.46 -10.38 2.08
CA ILE A 19 -3.51 -10.79 3.12
C ILE A 19 -2.81 -12.06 2.66
N ASN A 20 -1.50 -11.99 2.48
CA ASN A 20 -0.68 -13.15 2.18
C ASN A 20 0.01 -13.59 3.47
N LYS A 21 -0.30 -14.81 3.91
CA LYS A 21 0.38 -15.45 5.03
C LYS A 21 1.37 -16.49 4.52
N ASN A 22 2.61 -16.41 4.98
CA ASN A 22 3.61 -17.42 4.64
C ASN A 22 4.53 -17.69 5.84
N GLU A 23 5.40 -18.69 5.74
CA GLU A 23 6.25 -19.12 6.86
C GLU A 23 7.34 -18.11 7.24
N LEU A 24 7.65 -17.14 6.37
CA LEU A 24 8.78 -16.22 6.51
C LEU A 24 8.37 -14.77 6.82
N SER A 25 7.24 -14.29 6.30
CA SER A 25 6.72 -12.93 6.48
C SER A 25 5.27 -12.83 5.99
N ASP A 26 4.41 -12.27 6.83
CA ASP A 26 3.06 -11.89 6.44
C ASP A 26 3.06 -10.54 5.72
N SER A 27 2.16 -10.38 4.73
CA SER A 27 1.99 -9.12 4.01
C SER A 27 0.54 -8.76 3.75
N LEU A 28 0.29 -7.47 3.68
CA LEU A 28 -0.94 -6.85 3.25
C LEU A 28 -0.69 -6.14 1.92
N VAL A 29 -1.48 -6.48 0.90
CA VAL A 29 -1.35 -5.94 -0.45
C VAL A 29 -2.67 -5.31 -0.88
N ILE A 30 -2.58 -4.12 -1.47
CA ILE A 30 -3.67 -3.45 -2.18
C ILE A 30 -3.21 -3.22 -3.61
N ASP A 31 -3.91 -3.82 -4.55
CA ASP A 31 -3.71 -3.63 -5.98
C ASP A 31 -4.79 -2.71 -6.54
N ILE A 32 -4.37 -1.77 -7.38
CA ILE A 32 -5.22 -0.83 -8.09
C ILE A 32 -4.81 -0.88 -9.55
N ASP A 33 -5.79 -1.20 -10.38
CA ASP A 33 -5.67 -1.28 -11.84
C ASP A 33 -6.88 -0.52 -12.38
N ASP A 34 -6.65 0.74 -12.77
CA ASP A 34 -7.66 1.62 -13.34
C ASP A 34 -7.19 2.17 -14.69
N ASP A 35 -8.04 2.95 -15.35
CA ASP A 35 -7.78 3.45 -16.71
C ASP A 35 -6.50 4.31 -16.81
N ASN A 36 -6.02 4.88 -15.70
CA ASN A 36 -4.89 5.81 -15.68
C ASN A 36 -3.65 5.23 -14.99
N ASN A 37 -3.83 4.32 -14.04
CA ASN A 37 -2.75 3.85 -13.16
C ASN A 37 -2.74 2.34 -12.95
N ILE A 38 -1.53 1.79 -12.91
CA ILE A 38 -1.24 0.49 -12.31
C ILE A 38 -0.48 0.75 -11.01
N ALA A 39 -1.07 0.40 -9.87
CA ALA A 39 -0.54 0.74 -8.56
C ALA A 39 -0.65 -0.39 -7.55
N ARG A 40 0.33 -0.43 -6.65
CA ARG A 40 0.41 -1.40 -5.56
C ARG A 40 0.88 -0.71 -4.28
N PHE A 41 0.17 -0.99 -3.20
CA PHE A 41 0.62 -0.71 -1.84
C PHE A 41 0.85 -2.02 -1.13
N THR A 42 2.07 -2.23 -0.61
CA THR A 42 2.40 -3.42 0.17
C THR A 42 2.91 -3.02 1.54
N ALA A 43 2.41 -3.65 2.60
CA ALA A 43 2.96 -3.55 3.94
C ALA A 43 3.33 -4.95 4.45
N TRP A 44 4.44 -5.06 5.17
CA TRP A 44 4.94 -6.31 5.76
C TRP A 44 4.92 -6.27 7.28
N ASP A 45 5.01 -7.45 7.89
CA ASP A 45 5.10 -7.64 9.34
C ASP A 45 6.47 -7.23 9.93
N ASP A 46 7.47 -7.02 9.08
CA ASP A 46 8.80 -6.52 9.44
C ASP A 46 8.87 -5.00 9.67
N ASN A 47 7.71 -4.33 9.68
CA ASN A 47 7.58 -2.88 9.76
C ASN A 47 8.21 -2.14 8.58
N SER A 48 7.97 -2.64 7.37
CA SER A 48 8.26 -1.91 6.13
C SER A 48 7.04 -1.87 5.21
N CYS A 49 7.04 -0.90 4.28
CA CYS A 49 6.05 -0.83 3.22
C CYS A 49 6.65 -0.36 1.90
N MET A 50 5.97 -0.68 0.79
CA MET A 50 6.33 -0.32 -0.58
C MET A 50 5.15 0.38 -1.25
N LEU A 51 5.43 1.49 -1.91
CA LEU A 51 4.47 2.28 -2.67
C LEU A 51 4.92 2.29 -4.13
N GLU A 52 4.08 1.75 -5.01
CA GLU A 52 4.33 1.66 -6.45
C GLU A 52 3.12 2.22 -7.21
N ILE A 53 3.35 3.22 -8.07
CA ILE A 53 2.33 3.75 -8.99
C ILE A 53 3.00 4.02 -10.33
N ILE A 54 2.43 3.44 -11.39
CA ILE A 54 2.81 3.65 -12.78
C ILE A 54 1.68 4.40 -13.47
N ASP A 55 2.00 5.52 -14.12
CA ASP A 55 1.09 6.27 -14.99
C ASP A 55 1.11 5.62 -16.38
N ILE A 56 -0.05 5.11 -16.84
CA ILE A 56 -0.17 4.33 -18.08
C ILE A 56 0.13 5.21 -19.30
N ASP A 57 -0.27 6.48 -19.28
CA ASP A 57 -0.11 7.39 -20.42
C ASP A 57 1.35 7.79 -20.65
N ASN A 58 2.11 7.94 -19.58
CA ASN A 58 3.50 8.39 -19.63
C ASN A 58 4.52 7.25 -19.49
N ASP A 59 4.05 6.00 -19.31
CA ASP A 59 4.85 4.78 -19.11
C ASP A 59 5.95 4.96 -18.04
N GLY A 60 5.63 5.74 -17.00
CA GLY A 60 6.57 6.23 -16.00
C GLY A 60 6.07 6.05 -14.58
N TYR A 61 7.02 5.87 -13.65
CA TYR A 61 6.69 5.80 -12.23
C TYR A 61 6.31 7.17 -11.68
N ILE A 62 5.12 7.27 -11.08
CA ILE A 62 4.75 8.37 -10.18
C ILE A 62 5.46 8.19 -8.83
N ILE A 63 5.53 6.94 -8.34
CA ILE A 63 6.26 6.56 -7.14
C ILE A 63 6.72 5.10 -7.23
N ASN A 64 7.91 4.83 -6.67
CA ASN A 64 8.49 3.49 -6.55
C ASN A 64 9.48 3.52 -5.37
N GLU A 65 8.92 3.53 -4.15
CA GLU A 65 9.67 3.82 -2.93
C GLU A 65 9.33 2.84 -1.80
N ARG A 66 10.38 2.39 -1.09
CA ARG A 66 10.26 1.57 0.13
C ARG A 66 10.53 2.42 1.37
N TYR A 67 9.77 2.18 2.42
CA TYR A 67 9.87 2.86 3.70
C TYR A 67 9.93 1.88 4.85
N ASP A 68 10.75 2.20 5.85
CA ASP A 68 10.65 1.62 7.19
C ASP A 68 9.65 2.44 8.00
N ILE A 69 8.82 1.76 8.78
CA ILE A 69 7.76 2.37 9.60
C ILE A 69 7.99 2.02 11.07
N SER A 70 7.75 2.97 11.96
CA SER A 70 7.93 2.75 13.41
C SER A 70 6.62 2.49 14.13
N ASN A 71 5.49 2.90 13.54
CA ASN A 71 4.18 2.85 14.17
C ASN A 71 3.05 2.88 13.13
N LEU A 72 1.82 2.60 13.59
CA LEU A 72 0.62 2.59 12.75
C LEU A 72 0.33 3.95 12.11
N GLN A 73 0.60 5.06 12.81
CA GLN A 73 0.34 6.41 12.27
C GLN A 73 1.16 6.65 11.01
N GLU A 74 2.47 6.37 11.04
CA GLU A 74 3.36 6.49 9.87
C GLU A 74 2.87 5.63 8.69
N LEU A 75 2.44 4.40 8.95
CA LEU A 75 1.89 3.53 7.91
C LEU A 75 0.61 4.11 7.28
N THR A 76 -0.31 4.62 8.11
CA THR A 76 -1.54 5.27 7.60
C THR A 76 -1.23 6.56 6.84
N ASP A 77 -0.23 7.34 7.26
CA ASP A 77 0.19 8.56 6.58
C ASP A 77 0.81 8.27 5.21
N LEU A 78 1.65 7.22 5.11
CA LEU A 78 2.20 6.76 3.84
C LEU A 78 1.10 6.23 2.91
N PHE A 79 0.13 5.50 3.44
CA PHE A 79 -1.02 5.07 2.65
C PHE A 79 -1.88 6.26 2.17
N ASN A 80 -2.07 7.28 3.00
CA ASN A 80 -2.74 8.51 2.58
C ASN A 80 -1.94 9.30 1.53
N LYS A 81 -0.60 9.30 1.61
CA LYS A 81 0.29 9.84 0.56
C LYS A 81 0.07 9.08 -0.75
N PHE A 82 0.11 7.75 -0.71
CA PHE A 82 -0.15 6.89 -1.86
C PHE A 82 -1.50 7.22 -2.52
N LYS A 83 -2.58 7.28 -1.73
CA LYS A 83 -3.91 7.65 -2.23
C LYS A 83 -3.97 9.03 -2.91
N LYS A 84 -3.22 10.02 -2.41
CA LYS A 84 -3.19 11.36 -3.00
C LYS A 84 -2.47 11.41 -4.35
N LEU A 85 -1.61 10.42 -4.62
CA LEU A 85 -0.86 10.32 -5.88
C LEU A 85 -1.67 9.58 -6.95
N LEU A 86 -2.65 8.77 -6.56
CA LEU A 86 -3.65 8.20 -7.46
C LEU A 86 -4.61 9.33 -7.89
N LYS A 87 -4.69 9.57 -9.20
CA LYS A 87 -5.51 10.63 -9.80
C LYS A 87 -6.97 10.21 -9.94
#